data_AF-A0A2K5H8X0-F1
#
_entry.id   AF-A0A2K5H8X0-F1
#
_cell.length_a   1.000
_cell.length_b   1.000
_cell.length_c   1.000
_cell.angle_alpha   90.00
_cell.angle_beta   90.00
_cell.angle_gamma   90.00
#
_symmetry.space_group_name_H-M   'P 1'
#
loop_
_entity.id
_entity.type
_entity.pdbx_description
1 polymer ?
#
loop_
_entity_poly.entity_id
_entity_poly.type
_entity_poly.pdbx_seq_one_letter_code
_entity_poly.pdbx_strand_id
1 'polypeptide(L)'
;FEEIYLKSAEDLDKLRNDGYLMFQQVPMAEIDGMKLVQTRAILNYIASKYNLYGKDIKERALIDMYTEGIADLGEMILLLPICPPQERDAKLALIKEKTKNRYFPAFEKVLKSHGQDYLVGNKLSRADIHLVELLYYVEELDSSLISSFPLLKALKTRISNLPTVKKFLQPGSPRKPPMDQKSLEEARKIFRF
;
A
#
# COMPACT_ATOMS: atom_id res chain seq x y z
N PHE A 1 -0.99 6.68 -15.83
CA PHE A 1 -1.64 7.78 -15.11
C PHE A 1 -0.66 8.93 -15.04
N GLU A 2 -1.14 10.16 -14.85
CA GLU A 2 -0.32 11.35 -14.68
C GLU A 2 -0.29 11.74 -13.21
N GLU A 3 0.74 12.47 -12.79
CA GLU A 3 0.92 12.93 -11.42
C GLU A 3 1.11 14.45 -11.39
N ILE A 4 0.33 15.13 -10.54
CA ILE A 4 0.52 16.54 -10.24
C ILE A 4 1.05 16.62 -8.80
N TYR A 5 2.31 17.06 -8.67
CA TYR A 5 2.99 17.11 -7.39
C TYR A 5 2.71 18.43 -6.66
N LEU A 6 2.34 18.32 -5.38
CA LEU A 6 2.36 19.45 -4.46
C LEU A 6 3.81 19.79 -4.13
N LYS A 7 4.24 21.01 -4.41
CA LYS A 7 5.59 21.51 -4.12
C LYS A 7 5.61 22.52 -2.98
N SER A 8 4.45 23.08 -2.63
CA SER A 8 4.31 24.02 -1.52
C SER A 8 2.95 23.93 -0.83
N ALA A 9 2.80 24.64 0.29
CA ALA A 9 1.52 24.74 0.98
C ALA A 9 0.49 25.54 0.14
N GLU A 10 0.95 26.49 -0.67
CA GLU A 10 0.12 27.27 -1.59
C GLU A 10 -0.48 26.39 -2.69
N ASP A 11 0.23 25.38 -3.19
CA ASP A 11 -0.33 24.41 -4.13
C ASP A 11 -1.51 23.64 -3.50
N LEU A 12 -1.35 23.23 -2.24
CA LEU A 12 -2.41 22.53 -1.50
C LEU A 12 -3.59 23.46 -1.23
N ASP A 13 -3.33 24.70 -0.81
CA ASP A 13 -4.37 25.70 -0.56
C ASP A 13 -5.12 26.07 -1.85
N LYS A 14 -4.44 26.07 -3.01
CA LYS A 14 -5.11 26.24 -4.30
C LYS A 14 -6.12 25.12 -4.56
N LEU A 15 -5.76 23.85 -4.38
CA LEU A 15 -6.70 22.73 -4.53
C LEU A 15 -7.90 22.83 -3.58
N ARG A 16 -7.69 23.33 -2.36
CA ARG A 16 -8.75 23.59 -1.37
C ARG A 16 -9.68 24.70 -1.85
N ASN A 17 -9.12 25.84 -2.26
CA ASN A 17 -9.87 27.01 -2.71
C ASN A 17 -10.65 26.76 -4.00
N ASP A 18 -10.11 25.94 -4.91
CA ASP A 18 -10.78 25.53 -6.15
C ASP A 18 -11.92 24.51 -5.90
N GLY A 19 -12.13 24.08 -4.65
CA GLY A 19 -13.19 23.15 -4.26
C GLY A 19 -12.95 21.71 -4.69
N TYR A 20 -11.70 21.34 -4.98
CA TYR A 20 -11.36 20.00 -5.49
C TYR A 20 -11.24 18.94 -4.38
N LEU A 21 -11.05 19.37 -3.13
CA LEU A 21 -10.82 18.48 -1.99
C LEU A 21 -12.02 18.49 -1.03
N MET A 22 -12.87 17.46 -1.11
CA MET A 22 -14.08 17.35 -0.27
C MET A 22 -13.80 17.51 1.23
N PHE A 23 -12.67 16.97 1.71
CA PHE A 23 -12.25 17.04 3.11
C PHE A 23 -10.95 17.81 3.31
N GLN A 24 -10.59 18.69 2.37
CA GLN A 24 -9.38 19.53 2.44
C GLN A 24 -8.05 18.75 2.55
N GLN A 25 -8.09 17.47 2.15
CA GLN A 25 -7.01 16.49 2.25
C GLN A 25 -6.75 15.82 0.91
N VAL A 26 -5.49 15.43 0.71
CA VAL A 26 -5.06 14.45 -0.30
C VAL A 26 -4.78 13.11 0.40
N PRO A 27 -4.77 11.96 -0.30
CA PRO A 27 -4.80 11.76 -1.75
C PRO A 27 -6.10 12.21 -2.44
N MET A 28 -5.96 12.71 -3.67
CA MET A 28 -7.06 12.98 -4.61
C MET A 28 -6.69 12.39 -5.98
N ALA A 29 -7.65 11.77 -6.66
CA ALA A 29 -7.50 11.26 -8.01
C ALA A 29 -8.62 11.79 -8.92
N GLU A 30 -8.24 12.40 -10.03
CA GLU A 30 -9.16 12.74 -11.12
C GLU A 30 -9.33 11.53 -12.04
N ILE A 31 -10.51 10.94 -12.09
CA ILE A 31 -10.79 9.73 -12.87
C ILE A 31 -12.26 9.68 -13.28
N ASP A 32 -12.53 9.35 -14.55
CA ASP A 32 -13.89 9.20 -15.10
C ASP A 32 -14.81 10.40 -14.80
N GLY A 33 -14.26 11.61 -14.87
CA GLY A 33 -14.97 12.87 -14.58
C GLY A 33 -15.20 13.17 -13.10
N MET A 34 -14.73 12.32 -12.19
CA MET A 34 -14.82 12.51 -10.74
C MET A 34 -13.51 13.03 -10.15
N LYS A 35 -13.60 13.75 -9.03
CA LYS A 35 -12.48 14.11 -8.16
C LYS A 35 -12.59 13.32 -6.85
N LEU A 36 -12.04 12.11 -6.83
CA LEU A 36 -12.17 11.21 -5.68
C LEU A 36 -11.07 11.50 -4.65
N VAL A 37 -11.46 11.81 -3.42
CA VAL A 37 -10.56 11.80 -2.25
C VAL A 37 -10.80 10.54 -1.40
N GLN A 38 -10.02 10.35 -0.34
CA GLN A 38 -9.99 9.15 0.52
C GLN A 38 -9.38 7.93 -0.16
N THR A 39 -8.22 7.50 0.36
CA THR A 39 -7.43 6.39 -0.19
C THR A 39 -8.27 5.13 -0.45
N ARG A 40 -9.11 4.72 0.51
CA ARG A 40 -9.96 3.53 0.37
C ARG A 40 -11.00 3.67 -0.75
N ALA A 41 -11.63 4.84 -0.90
CA ALA A 41 -12.60 5.08 -1.97
C ALA A 41 -11.94 5.03 -3.36
N ILE A 42 -10.79 5.70 -3.52
CA ILE A 42 -10.00 5.70 -4.76
C ILE A 42 -9.62 4.26 -5.15
N LEU A 43 -9.06 3.50 -4.20
CA LEU A 43 -8.62 2.12 -4.45
C LEU A 43 -9.80 1.18 -4.76
N ASN A 44 -10.93 1.32 -4.06
CA ASN A 44 -12.14 0.52 -4.31
C ASN A 44 -12.69 0.76 -5.71
N TYR A 45 -12.70 2.03 -6.16
CA TYR A 45 -13.14 2.38 -7.50
C TYR A 45 -12.23 1.77 -8.57
N ILE A 46 -10.91 1.97 -8.46
CA ILE A 46 -9.93 1.42 -9.41
C ILE A 46 -10.01 -0.10 -9.47
N ALA A 47 -10.05 -0.77 -8.32
CA ALA A 47 -10.12 -2.23 -8.27
C ALA A 47 -11.40 -2.78 -8.92
N SER A 48 -12.53 -2.10 -8.71
CA SER A 48 -13.80 -2.46 -9.36
C SER A 48 -13.74 -2.26 -10.88
N LYS A 49 -13.28 -1.08 -11.32
CA LYS A 49 -13.17 -0.71 -12.74
C LYS A 49 -12.31 -1.68 -13.54
N TYR A 50 -11.22 -2.17 -12.95
CA TYR A 50 -10.27 -3.05 -13.62
C TYR A 50 -10.41 -4.54 -13.25
N ASN A 51 -11.54 -4.95 -12.68
CA ASN A 51 -11.87 -6.36 -12.36
C ASN A 51 -10.87 -7.06 -11.42
N LEU A 52 -10.34 -6.30 -10.44
CA LEU A 52 -9.40 -6.75 -9.41
C LEU A 52 -10.07 -6.92 -8.04
N TYR A 53 -11.40 -6.94 -7.98
CA TYR A 53 -12.16 -6.89 -6.74
C TYR A 53 -13.17 -8.02 -6.59
N GLY A 54 -12.73 -9.25 -6.89
CA GLY A 54 -13.53 -10.46 -6.79
C GLY A 54 -14.71 -10.52 -7.76
N LYS A 55 -15.30 -11.70 -7.93
CA LYS A 55 -16.46 -11.89 -8.82
C LYS A 55 -17.81 -11.67 -8.13
N ASP A 56 -17.84 -11.81 -6.80
CA ASP A 56 -19.06 -11.74 -6.01
C ASP A 56 -18.81 -11.12 -4.62
N ILE A 57 -19.89 -10.94 -3.86
CA ILE A 57 -19.84 -10.32 -2.54
C ILE A 57 -18.99 -11.11 -1.53
N LYS A 58 -18.88 -12.43 -1.67
CA LYS A 58 -18.10 -13.27 -0.75
C LYS A 58 -16.60 -13.12 -1.03
N GLU A 59 -16.21 -13.14 -2.30
CA GLU A 59 -14.81 -12.88 -2.67
C GLU A 59 -14.40 -11.45 -2.29
N ARG A 60 -15.28 -10.45 -2.48
CA ARG A 60 -15.04 -9.08 -2.01
C ARG A 60 -14.81 -9.00 -0.51
N ALA A 61 -15.64 -9.66 0.29
CA ALA A 61 -15.48 -9.67 1.74
C ALA A 61 -14.12 -10.24 2.18
N LEU A 62 -13.62 -11.28 1.51
CA LEU A 62 -12.28 -11.83 1.76
C LEU A 62 -11.19 -10.83 1.37
N ILE A 63 -11.30 -10.22 0.18
CA ILE A 63 -10.35 -9.21 -0.29
C ILE A 63 -10.30 -8.00 0.66
N ASP A 64 -11.45 -7.54 1.14
CA ASP A 64 -11.55 -6.41 2.07
C ASP A 64 -10.88 -6.75 3.40
N MET A 65 -11.20 -7.92 3.98
CA MET A 65 -10.56 -8.37 5.22
C MET A 65 -9.04 -8.47 5.08
N TYR A 66 -8.54 -8.97 3.94
CA TYR A 66 -7.10 -9.08 3.68
C TYR A 66 -6.45 -7.71 3.49
N THR A 67 -7.06 -6.83 2.70
CA THR A 67 -6.50 -5.51 2.41
C THR A 67 -6.55 -4.56 3.59
N GLU A 68 -7.54 -4.67 4.49
CA GLU A 68 -7.55 -3.91 5.74
C GLU A 68 -6.47 -4.39 6.72
N GLY A 69 -6.24 -5.71 6.83
CA GLY A 69 -5.10 -6.22 7.62
C GLY A 69 -3.73 -5.80 7.05
N ILE A 70 -3.62 -5.69 5.73
CA ILE A 70 -2.44 -5.12 5.05
C ILE A 70 -2.30 -3.63 5.38
N ALA A 71 -3.40 -2.88 5.34
CA ALA A 71 -3.42 -1.46 5.65
C ALA A 71 -3.00 -1.18 7.10
N ASP A 72 -3.45 -1.98 8.07
CA ASP A 72 -3.05 -1.84 9.48
C ASP A 72 -1.53 -1.94 9.67
N LEU A 73 -0.88 -2.93 9.04
CA LEU A 73 0.58 -3.08 9.12
C LEU A 73 1.27 -1.98 8.29
N GLY A 74 0.75 -1.69 7.11
CA GLY A 74 1.26 -0.63 6.23
C GLY A 74 1.26 0.75 6.91
N GLU A 75 0.22 1.07 7.67
CA GLU A 75 0.11 2.34 8.41
C GLU A 75 1.15 2.44 9.52
N MET A 76 1.43 1.34 10.24
CA MET A 76 2.51 1.33 11.24
C MET A 76 3.87 1.67 10.62
N ILE A 77 4.15 1.11 9.43
CA ILE A 77 5.38 1.36 8.67
C ILE A 77 5.42 2.79 8.12
N LEU A 78 4.31 3.24 7.52
CA LEU A 78 4.15 4.58 6.94
C LEU A 78 4.40 5.69 7.96
N LEU A 79 3.93 5.52 9.19
CA LEU A 79 4.04 6.51 10.27
C LEU A 79 5.35 6.37 11.07
N LEU A 80 6.26 5.47 10.69
CA LEU A 80 7.53 5.29 11.37
C LEU A 80 8.48 6.50 11.22
N PRO A 81 8.62 7.16 10.04
CA PRO A 81 9.49 8.33 9.87
C PRO A 81 9.11 9.55 10.72
N ILE A 82 7.83 9.66 11.10
CA ILE A 82 7.32 10.77 11.92
C ILE A 82 7.19 10.42 13.40
N CYS A 83 7.57 9.18 13.77
CA CYS A 83 7.59 8.74 15.17
C CYS A 83 8.61 9.58 15.97
N PRO A 84 8.29 9.97 17.23
CA PRO A 84 9.26 10.60 18.10
C PRO A 84 10.54 9.74 18.19
N PRO A 85 11.75 10.34 18.15
CA PRO A 85 13.00 9.59 18.12
C PRO A 85 13.13 8.57 19.27
N GLN A 86 12.69 8.94 20.47
CA GLN A 86 12.75 8.09 21.66
C GLN A 86 11.83 6.85 21.62
N GLU A 87 10.81 6.85 20.76
CA GLU A 87 9.85 5.75 20.61
C GLU A 87 10.14 4.87 19.39
N ARG A 88 11.03 5.33 18.49
CA ARG A 88 11.22 4.73 17.17
C ARG A 88 11.66 3.27 17.24
N ASP A 89 12.62 2.95 18.13
CA ASP A 89 13.14 1.58 18.26
C ASP A 89 12.08 0.63 18.80
N ALA A 90 11.29 1.06 19.79
CA ALA A 90 10.19 0.28 20.34
C ALA A 90 9.09 0.04 19.29
N LYS A 91 8.74 1.08 18.51
CA LYS A 91 7.75 0.97 17.43
C LYS A 91 8.24 0.05 16.31
N LEU A 92 9.52 0.14 15.92
CA LEU A 92 10.12 -0.76 14.96
C LEU A 92 10.12 -2.21 15.46
N ALA A 93 10.50 -2.46 16.71
CA ALA A 93 10.46 -3.79 17.30
C ALA A 93 9.04 -4.38 17.29
N LEU A 94 8.03 -3.56 17.61
CA LEU A 94 6.62 -3.97 17.56
C LEU A 94 6.16 -4.30 16.13
N ILE A 95 6.57 -3.51 15.13
CA ILE A 95 6.29 -3.79 13.71
C ILE A 95 6.88 -5.14 13.30
N LYS A 96 8.14 -5.40 13.68
CA LYS A 96 8.81 -6.68 13.38
C LYS A 96 8.12 -7.87 14.06
N GLU A 97 7.75 -7.71 15.32
CA GLU A 97 6.99 -8.71 16.09
C GLU A 97 5.66 -9.05 15.41
N LYS A 98 4.84 -8.02 15.12
CA LYS A 98 3.54 -8.23 14.48
C LYS A 98 3.66 -8.80 13.07
N THR A 99 4.66 -8.36 12.30
CA THR A 99 4.94 -8.93 10.97
C THR A 99 5.16 -10.44 11.09
N LYS A 100 6.04 -10.87 12.00
CA LYS A 100 6.44 -12.28 12.16
C LYS A 100 5.35 -13.15 12.80
N ASN A 101 4.61 -12.63 13.77
CA ASN A 101 3.74 -13.45 14.62
C ASN A 101 2.24 -13.28 14.34
N ARG A 102 1.84 -12.21 13.63
CA ARG A 102 0.43 -11.92 13.31
C ARG A 102 0.15 -11.93 11.82
N TYR A 103 0.81 -11.06 11.06
CA TYR A 103 0.39 -10.78 9.69
C TYR A 103 0.90 -11.83 8.68
N PHE A 104 2.21 -12.09 8.64
CA PHE A 104 2.76 -13.08 7.70
C PHE A 104 2.22 -14.50 7.93
N PRO A 105 2.08 -15.00 9.18
CA PRO A 105 1.45 -16.30 9.42
C PRO A 105 0.01 -16.37 8.90
N ALA A 106 -0.76 -15.29 8.99
CA ALA A 106 -2.13 -15.25 8.50
C ALA A 106 -2.19 -15.43 6.98
N PHE A 107 -1.41 -14.66 6.22
CA PHE A 107 -1.39 -14.76 4.76
C PHE A 107 -0.74 -16.05 4.25
N GLU A 108 0.32 -16.52 4.89
CA GLU A 108 0.93 -17.83 4.59
C GLU A 108 -0.11 -18.96 4.78
N LYS A 109 -0.91 -18.89 5.85
CA LYS A 109 -2.00 -19.85 6.11
C LYS A 109 -3.09 -19.79 5.04
N VAL A 110 -3.46 -18.61 4.55
CA VAL A 110 -4.41 -18.45 3.43
C VAL A 110 -3.90 -19.21 2.21
N LEU A 111 -2.69 -18.89 1.73
CA LEU A 111 -2.09 -19.55 0.56
C LEU A 111 -1.99 -21.07 0.75
N LYS A 112 -1.61 -21.52 1.95
CA LYS A 112 -1.53 -22.96 2.28
C LYS A 112 -2.88 -23.65 2.29
N SER A 113 -3.95 -22.96 2.70
CA SER A 113 -5.28 -23.55 2.89
C SER A 113 -5.90 -24.05 1.59
N HIS A 114 -5.67 -23.34 0.48
CA HIS A 114 -6.22 -23.67 -0.83
C HIS A 114 -5.15 -24.09 -1.85
N GLY A 115 -3.86 -23.82 -1.60
CA GLY A 115 -2.76 -24.25 -2.48
C GLY A 115 -2.79 -23.62 -3.87
N GLN A 116 -3.32 -22.40 -3.99
CA GLN A 116 -3.49 -21.69 -5.26
C GLN A 116 -2.45 -20.57 -5.40
N ASP A 117 -2.40 -19.99 -6.60
CA ASP A 117 -1.40 -18.99 -6.98
C ASP A 117 -1.73 -17.57 -6.50
N TYR A 118 -2.99 -17.31 -6.16
CA TYR A 118 -3.50 -16.00 -5.72
C TYR A 118 -4.28 -16.16 -4.42
N LEU A 119 -4.39 -15.09 -3.65
CA LEU A 119 -5.05 -15.09 -2.34
C LEU A 119 -6.54 -15.40 -2.40
N VAL A 120 -7.23 -15.02 -3.47
CA VAL A 120 -8.69 -15.17 -3.61
C VAL A 120 -9.06 -15.65 -5.01
N GLY A 121 -9.92 -16.67 -5.09
CA GLY A 121 -10.59 -17.08 -6.32
C GLY A 121 -9.66 -17.60 -7.44
N ASN A 122 -8.43 -18.00 -7.11
CA ASN A 122 -7.38 -18.38 -8.07
C ASN A 122 -7.16 -17.37 -9.21
N LYS A 123 -7.35 -16.08 -8.93
CA LYS A 123 -7.23 -15.00 -9.91
C LYS A 123 -6.59 -13.78 -9.26
N LEU A 124 -5.78 -13.05 -10.01
CA LEU A 124 -5.21 -11.79 -9.57
C LEU A 124 -6.29 -10.83 -9.05
N SER A 125 -6.08 -10.32 -7.85
CA SER A 125 -6.91 -9.32 -7.19
C SER A 125 -6.04 -8.19 -6.61
N ARG A 126 -6.68 -7.13 -6.12
CA ARG A 126 -5.97 -6.07 -5.38
C ARG A 126 -5.32 -6.59 -4.09
N ALA A 127 -5.78 -7.69 -3.51
CA ALA A 127 -5.17 -8.24 -2.31
C ALA A 127 -3.74 -8.72 -2.59
N ASP A 128 -3.52 -9.35 -3.75
CA ASP A 128 -2.19 -9.82 -4.17
C ASP A 128 -1.24 -8.64 -4.43
N ILE A 129 -1.73 -7.60 -5.10
CA ILE A 129 -0.95 -6.39 -5.39
C ILE A 129 -0.55 -5.68 -4.09
N HIS A 130 -1.51 -5.43 -3.20
CA HIS A 130 -1.29 -4.74 -1.92
C HIS A 130 -0.37 -5.54 -0.99
N LEU A 131 -0.52 -6.88 -0.95
CA LEU A 131 0.35 -7.72 -0.15
C LEU A 131 1.78 -7.65 -0.67
N VAL A 132 1.98 -7.75 -1.99
CA VAL A 132 3.33 -7.73 -2.57
C VAL A 132 4.00 -6.37 -2.43
N GLU A 133 3.26 -5.27 -2.56
CA GLU A 133 3.75 -3.94 -2.20
C GLU A 133 4.26 -3.89 -0.74
N LEU A 134 3.45 -4.37 0.21
CA LEU A 134 3.85 -4.46 1.61
C LEU A 134 5.09 -5.35 1.83
N LEU A 135 5.23 -6.46 1.09
CA LEU A 135 6.41 -7.33 1.18
C LEU A 135 7.71 -6.62 0.75
N TYR A 136 7.65 -5.65 -0.17
CA TYR A 136 8.81 -4.80 -0.48
C TYR A 136 9.16 -3.87 0.68
N TYR A 137 8.16 -3.22 1.30
CA TYR A 137 8.41 -2.36 2.46
C TYR A 137 8.97 -3.13 3.65
N VAL A 138 8.47 -4.34 3.92
CA VAL A 138 9.01 -5.19 4.98
C VAL A 138 10.45 -5.61 4.68
N GLU A 139 10.79 -5.91 3.42
CA GLU A 139 12.17 -6.26 3.04
C GLU A 139 13.14 -5.08 3.21
N GLU A 140 12.68 -3.85 2.93
CA GLU A 140 13.45 -2.62 3.18
C GLU A 140 13.68 -2.38 4.68
N LEU A 141 12.76 -2.80 5.55
CA LEU A 141 12.92 -2.74 7.01
C LEU A 141 13.84 -3.83 7.56
N ASP A 142 13.62 -5.07 7.14
CA ASP A 142 14.37 -6.25 7.54
C ASP A 142 14.05 -7.43 6.62
N SER A 143 14.94 -7.70 5.67
CA SER A 143 14.80 -8.77 4.68
C SER A 143 14.70 -10.17 5.29
N SER A 144 15.15 -10.36 6.54
CA SER A 144 15.09 -11.67 7.20
C SER A 144 13.66 -12.07 7.59
N LEU A 145 12.73 -11.11 7.74
CA LEU A 145 11.38 -11.36 8.25
C LEU A 145 10.55 -12.29 7.37
N ILE A 146 10.76 -12.27 6.05
CA ILE A 146 10.04 -13.16 5.12
C ILE A 146 10.66 -14.57 5.06
N SER A 147 11.80 -14.82 5.72
CA SER A 147 12.61 -16.01 5.49
C SER A 147 11.87 -17.32 5.72
N SER A 148 11.02 -17.36 6.75
CA SER A 148 10.25 -18.53 7.17
C SER A 148 8.89 -18.69 6.45
N PHE A 149 8.60 -17.86 5.44
CA PHE A 149 7.31 -17.82 4.75
C PHE A 149 7.48 -18.11 3.25
N PRO A 150 7.69 -19.39 2.88
CA PRO A 150 7.99 -19.78 1.50
C PRO A 150 6.85 -19.44 0.51
N LEU A 151 5.57 -19.53 0.92
CA LEU A 151 4.46 -19.21 0.01
C LEU A 151 4.37 -17.71 -0.24
N LEU A 152 4.62 -16.87 0.76
CA LEU A 152 4.74 -15.41 0.57
C LEU A 152 5.91 -15.05 -0.36
N LYS A 153 7.06 -15.71 -0.23
CA LYS A 153 8.18 -15.54 -1.18
C LYS A 153 7.77 -15.90 -2.60
N ALA A 154 7.09 -17.04 -2.78
CA ALA A 154 6.61 -17.48 -4.08
C ALA A 154 5.58 -16.51 -4.68
N LEU A 155 4.64 -16.01 -3.87
CA LEU A 155 3.67 -15.00 -4.29
C LEU A 155 4.39 -13.72 -4.75
N LYS A 156 5.34 -13.20 -3.95
CA LYS A 156 6.16 -12.03 -4.32
C LYS A 156 6.81 -12.23 -5.69
N THR A 157 7.51 -13.35 -5.90
CA THR A 157 8.16 -13.64 -7.18
C THR A 157 7.15 -13.73 -8.34
N ARG A 158 6.01 -14.40 -8.14
CA ARG A 158 4.98 -14.55 -9.19
C ARG A 158 4.43 -13.19 -9.61
N ILE A 159 3.98 -12.39 -8.64
CA ILE A 159 3.35 -11.10 -8.90
C ILE A 159 4.36 -10.09 -9.46
N SER A 160 5.59 -10.04 -8.92
CA SER A 160 6.65 -9.17 -9.45
C SER A 160 7.05 -9.50 -10.89
N ASN A 161 6.79 -10.71 -11.38
CA ASN A 161 7.06 -11.13 -12.75
C ASN A 161 5.91 -10.87 -13.73
N LEU A 162 4.72 -10.44 -13.27
CA LEU A 162 3.66 -10.02 -14.17
C LEU A 162 4.16 -8.86 -15.04
N PRO A 163 3.92 -8.84 -16.37
CA PRO A 163 4.53 -7.84 -17.27
C PRO A 163 4.32 -6.39 -16.84
N THR A 164 3.12 -6.06 -16.33
CA THR A 164 2.78 -4.72 -15.83
C THR A 164 3.50 -4.36 -14.54
N VAL A 165 3.57 -5.29 -13.59
CA VAL A 165 4.27 -5.10 -12.30
C VAL A 165 5.78 -5.05 -12.53
N LYS A 166 6.33 -5.95 -13.35
CA LYS A 166 7.74 -5.97 -13.72
C LYS A 166 8.17 -4.66 -14.36
N LYS A 167 7.36 -4.12 -15.29
CA LYS A 167 7.58 -2.78 -15.86
C LYS A 167 7.53 -1.68 -14.79
N PHE A 168 6.61 -1.78 -13.83
CA PHE A 168 6.51 -0.82 -12.72
C PHE A 168 7.68 -0.91 -11.74
N LEU A 169 8.32 -2.08 -11.58
CA LEU A 169 9.48 -2.24 -10.71
C LEU A 169 10.80 -1.77 -11.36
N GLN A 170 10.83 -1.57 -12.68
CA GLN A 170 12.01 -1.07 -13.40
C GLN A 170 12.27 0.43 -13.12
N PRO A 171 13.54 0.87 -13.25
CA PRO A 171 13.88 2.29 -13.19
C PRO A 171 13.08 3.14 -14.19
N GLY A 172 12.75 4.37 -13.80
CA GLY A 172 11.97 5.31 -14.63
C GLY A 172 10.45 5.12 -14.55
N SER A 173 9.96 4.17 -13.75
CA SER A 173 8.54 4.07 -13.44
C SER A 173 8.08 5.14 -12.43
N PRO A 174 6.76 5.32 -12.24
CA PRO A 174 6.21 6.18 -11.20
C PRO A 174 6.45 5.71 -9.75
N ARG A 175 7.09 4.54 -9.53
CA ARG A 175 7.38 4.01 -8.19
C ARG A 175 8.27 4.99 -7.42
N LYS A 176 7.86 5.37 -6.22
CA LYS A 176 8.60 6.32 -5.37
C LYS A 176 9.61 5.57 -4.49
N PRO A 177 10.78 6.19 -4.20
CA PRO A 177 11.73 5.65 -3.24
C PRO A 177 11.19 5.78 -1.80
N PRO A 178 11.82 5.10 -0.82
CA PRO A 178 11.59 5.37 0.59
C PRO A 178 11.80 6.85 0.92
N MET A 179 10.99 7.38 1.83
CA MET A 179 11.08 8.79 2.24
C MET A 179 12.42 9.09 2.92
N ASP A 180 13.14 10.08 2.40
CA ASP A 180 14.33 10.62 3.02
C ASP A 180 14.01 11.86 3.89
N GLN A 181 15.02 12.35 4.62
CA GLN A 181 14.85 13.48 5.53
C GLN A 181 14.42 14.76 4.81
N LYS A 182 14.93 14.99 3.60
CA LYS A 182 14.57 16.17 2.78
C LYS A 182 13.10 16.12 2.39
N SER A 183 12.63 14.99 1.88
CA SER A 183 11.23 14.77 1.49
C SER A 183 10.29 14.88 2.69
N LEU A 184 10.73 14.42 3.87
CA LEU A 184 9.97 14.57 5.11
C LEU A 184 9.84 16.05 5.52
N GLU A 185 10.90 16.84 5.42
CA GLU A 185 10.86 18.28 5.70
C GLU A 185 9.96 19.05 4.72
N GLU A 186 9.98 18.68 3.44
CA GLU A 186 9.05 19.21 2.44
C GLU A 186 7.60 18.86 2.80
N ALA A 187 7.32 17.61 3.18
CA ALA A 187 6.00 17.18 3.62
C ALA A 187 5.52 17.97 4.86
N ARG A 188 6.38 18.18 5.86
CA ARG A 188 6.07 19.01 7.04
C ARG A 188 5.67 20.43 6.68
N LYS A 189 6.35 21.04 5.72
CA LYS A 189 6.02 22.39 5.23
C LYS A 189 4.68 22.43 4.49
N ILE A 190 4.46 21.49 3.57
CA ILE A 190 3.25 21.43 2.75
C ILE A 190 2.01 21.14 3.63
N PHE A 191 2.12 20.17 4.53
CA PHE A 191 1.00 19.69 5.35
C PHE A 191 0.91 20.33 6.73
N ARG A 192 1.87 21.17 7.10
CA ARG A 192 1.91 21.97 8.34
C ARG A 192 1.85 21.10 9.62
N PHE A 193 2.78 20.13 9.75
CA PHE A 193 2.94 19.28 10.94
C PHE A 193 4.42 19.12 11.36
#